data_AF-A0A2K2G466-F1
#
_entry.id   AF-A0A2K2G466-F1
#
_cell.length_a   1.000
_cell.length_b   1.000
_cell.length_c   1.000
_cell.angle_alpha   90.00
_cell.angle_beta   90.00
_cell.angle_gamma   90.00
#
_symmetry.space_group_name_H-M   'P 1'
#
loop_
_entity.id
_entity.type
_entity.pdbx_description
1 polymer ?
#
loop_
_entity_poly.entity_id
_entity_poly.type
_entity_poly.pdbx_seq_one_letter_code
_entity_poly.pdbx_strand_id
1 'polypeptide(L)' 'MTNVLPDPHRDALQLQCDRFNAEYPVGTTCAVVRDNGEAVVSETLSVAQVLSGHSAVIWVHGISGCYLLDRVHPFPAEAA' A
#
# COMPACT_ATOMS: atom_id res chain seq x y z
N MET A 1 1.03 -21.61 -23.40
CA MET A 1 1.74 -21.27 -22.14
C MET A 1 2.45 -19.95 -22.40
N THR A 2 1.82 -18.81 -22.09
CA THR A 2 2.38 -17.50 -22.41
C THR A 2 3.58 -17.23 -21.50
N ASN A 3 4.76 -17.16 -22.11
CA ASN A 3 6.00 -16.84 -21.43
C ASN A 3 5.98 -15.35 -21.07
N VAL A 4 5.49 -15.03 -19.86
CA VAL A 4 5.54 -13.66 -19.31
C VAL A 4 7.00 -13.39 -18.95
N LEU A 5 7.68 -12.61 -19.79
CA LEU A 5 8.97 -12.04 -19.44
C LEU A 5 8.78 -11.20 -18.17
N PRO A 6 9.70 -11.26 -17.19
CA PRO A 6 9.57 -10.49 -15.97
C PRO A 6 9.54 -8.99 -16.32
N ASP A 7 8.42 -8.33 -15.99
CA ASP A 7 8.27 -6.90 -16.17
C ASP A 7 8.99 -6.21 -15.01
N PRO A 8 10.18 -5.60 -15.21
CA PRO A 8 10.98 -5.06 -14.10
C PRO A 8 10.23 -4.00 -13.28
N HIS A 9 9.27 -3.31 -13.91
CA HIS A 9 8.38 -2.38 -13.25
C HIS A 9 7.42 -3.08 -12.26
N ARG A 10 6.86 -4.22 -12.66
CA ARG A 10 5.96 -5.02 -11.81
C ARG A 10 6.73 -5.63 -10.64
N ASP A 11 7.93 -6.16 -10.86
CA ASP A 11 8.78 -6.69 -9.80
C ASP A 11 9.15 -5.61 -8.77
N ALA A 12 9.45 -4.40 -9.21
CA ALA A 12 9.71 -3.27 -8.32
C ALA A 12 8.49 -2.90 -7.45
N LEU A 13 7.29 -2.88 -8.04
CA LEU A 13 6.04 -2.64 -7.29
C LEU A 13 5.75 -3.76 -6.30
N GLN A 14 5.97 -5.02 -6.68
CA GLN A 14 5.77 -6.16 -5.79
C GLN A 14 6.74 -6.09 -4.61
N LEU A 15 8.02 -5.78 -4.86
CA LEU A 15 9.00 -5.59 -3.80
C LEU A 15 8.62 -4.45 -2.85
N GLN A 16 8.02 -3.37 -3.36
CA GLN A 16 7.53 -2.27 -2.54
C GLN A 16 6.39 -2.74 -1.62
N CYS A 17 5.41 -3.48 -2.16
CA CYS A 17 4.33 -4.08 -1.36
C CYS A 17 4.86 -5.04 -0.30
N ASP A 18 5.78 -5.94 -0.67
CA ASP A 18 6.38 -6.92 0.25
C ASP A 18 7.13 -6.24 1.40
N ARG A 19 7.94 -5.22 1.11
CA ARG A 19 8.63 -4.44 2.14
C ARG A 19 7.65 -3.76 3.08
N PHE A 20 6.63 -3.11 2.52
CA PHE A 20 5.60 -2.45 3.30
C PHE A 20 4.89 -3.45 4.22
N ASN A 21 4.47 -4.60 3.70
CA ASN A 21 3.76 -5.61 4.48
C ASN A 21 4.63 -6.29 5.54
N ALA A 22 5.94 -6.42 5.29
CA ALA A 22 6.88 -6.96 6.26
C ALA A 22 7.11 -6.01 7.44
N GLU A 23 7.06 -4.70 7.19
CA GLU A 23 7.29 -3.66 8.21
C GLU A 23 5.99 -3.25 8.91
N TYR A 24 4.85 -3.30 8.21
CA TYR A 24 3.56 -2.80 8.67
C TYR A 24 2.44 -3.85 8.44
N PRO A 25 2.04 -4.60 9.49
CA PRO A 25 0.93 -5.54 9.38
C PRO A 25 -0.42 -4.82 9.24
N VAL A 26 -1.44 -5.54 8.79
CA VAL A 26 -2.83 -5.06 8.73
C VAL A 26 -3.28 -4.61 10.12
N GLY A 27 -3.93 -3.44 10.19
CA GLY A 27 -4.28 -2.76 11.44
C GLY A 27 -3.26 -1.70 11.87
N THR A 28 -2.17 -1.50 11.12
CA THR A 28 -1.23 -0.40 11.37
C THR A 28 -1.90 0.95 11.08
N THR A 29 -1.78 1.89 12.01
CA THR A 29 -2.21 3.28 11.84
C THR A 29 -1.36 3.99 10.79
N CYS A 30 -1.98 4.64 9.83
CA CYS A 30 -1.33 5.35 8.73
C CYS A 30 -2.03 6.67 8.42
N ALA A 31 -1.27 7.69 8.02
CA ALA A 31 -1.82 8.90 7.42
C ALA A 31 -1.96 8.72 5.91
N VAL A 32 -3.12 9.07 5.37
CA VAL A 32 -3.43 8.96 3.95
C VAL A 32 -3.68 10.35 3.39
N VAL A 33 -2.91 10.73 2.38
CA VAL A 33 -3.10 12.00 1.68
C VAL A 33 -4.21 11.84 0.65
N ARG A 34 -5.34 12.51 0.91
CA ARG A 34 -6.49 12.56 0.02
C ARG A 34 -6.19 13.43 -1.20
N ASP A 35 -7.03 13.32 -2.23
CA ASP A 35 -6.82 14.04 -3.50
C ASP A 35 -6.94 15.56 -3.36
N ASN A 36 -7.66 16.02 -2.33
CA ASN A 36 -7.74 17.44 -1.94
C ASN A 36 -6.49 17.93 -1.18
N GLY A 37 -5.46 17.09 -1.00
CA GLY A 37 -4.24 17.40 -0.25
C GLY A 37 -4.36 17.26 1.27
N GLU A 38 -5.53 16.87 1.80
CA GLU A 38 -5.74 16.65 3.23
C GLU A 38 -5.17 15.30 3.65
N ALA A 39 -4.30 15.30 4.68
CA ALA A 39 -3.84 14.07 5.31
C ALA A 39 -4.84 13.64 6.39
N VAL A 40 -5.35 12.41 6.29
CA VAL A 40 -6.27 11.84 7.28
C VAL A 40 -5.65 10.60 7.91
N VAL A 41 -5.68 10.55 9.24
CA VAL A 41 -5.27 9.37 10.00
C VAL A 41 -6.32 8.28 9.82
N SER A 42 -5.85 7.10 9.45
CA SER A 42 -6.64 5.92 9.15
C SER A 42 -5.84 4.68 9.56
N GLU A 43 -6.39 3.49 9.33
CA GLU A 43 -5.77 2.20 9.66
C GLU A 43 -5.77 1.31 8.42
N THR A 44 -4.72 0.54 8.23
CA THR A 44 -4.64 -0.41 7.10
C THR A 44 -5.67 -1.53 7.27
N LEU A 45 -6.57 -1.67 6.28
CA LEU A 45 -7.60 -2.73 6.24
C LEU A 45 -7.11 -4.01 5.59
N SER A 46 -6.07 -3.94 4.77
CA SER A 46 -5.52 -5.07 4.02
C SER A 46 -4.05 -4.85 3.74
N VAL A 47 -3.36 -5.93 3.36
CA VAL A 47 -1.99 -5.88 2.89
C VAL A 47 -1.88 -5.07 1.59
N ALA A 48 -0.75 -4.40 1.39
CA ALA A 48 -0.41 -3.77 0.13
C ALA A 48 -0.26 -4.84 -0.97
N GLN A 49 -0.83 -4.58 -2.14
CA GLN A 49 -0.75 -5.49 -3.30
C GLN A 49 -0.68 -4.71 -4.61
N VAL A 50 -0.11 -5.34 -5.63
CA VAL A 50 -0.03 -4.76 -6.97
C VAL A 50 -1.34 -4.99 -7.72
N LEU A 51 -2.09 -3.93 -7.99
CA LEU A 51 -3.31 -3.95 -8.78
C LEU A 51 -2.98 -3.89 -10.27
N SER A 52 -3.55 -4.82 -11.05
CA SER A 52 -3.43 -4.92 -12.51
C SER A 52 -2.00 -4.91 -13.06
N GLY A 53 -0.99 -5.23 -12.22
CA GLY A 53 0.42 -5.30 -12.58
C GLY A 53 1.13 -3.95 -12.71
N HIS A 54 0.48 -2.82 -12.41
CA HIS A 54 1.03 -1.48 -12.67
C HIS A 54 0.93 -0.49 -11.52
N SER A 55 0.26 -0.83 -10.42
CA SER A 55 0.11 0.10 -9.30
C SER A 55 0.09 -0.63 -7.96
N ALA A 56 0.96 -0.21 -7.05
CA ALA A 56 0.93 -0.67 -5.67
C ALA A 56 -0.21 0.05 -4.93
N VAL A 57 -1.16 -0.71 -4.39
CA VAL A 57 -2.33 -0.15 -3.70
C VAL A 57 -2.56 -0.82 -2.35
N ILE A 58 -3.27 -0.11 -1.48
CA ILE A 58 -3.68 -0.58 -0.16
C ILE A 58 -5.10 -0.11 0.16
N TRP A 59 -5.78 -0.85 1.02
CA TRP A 59 -7.10 -0.50 1.55
C TRP A 59 -6.93 0.00 2.97
N VAL A 60 -7.67 1.05 3.31
CA VAL A 60 -7.57 1.75 4.58
C VAL A 60 -8.97 2.06 5.12
N HIS A 61 -9.10 2.06 6.45
CA HIS A 61 -10.38 2.15 7.12
C HIS A 61 -10.99 3.55 6.99
N GLY A 62 -12.28 3.62 6.66
CA GLY A 62 -12.98 4.90 6.48
C GLY A 62 -12.75 5.57 5.12
N ILE A 63 -12.06 4.93 4.19
CA ILE A 63 -11.96 5.37 2.80
C ILE A 63 -12.51 4.27 1.88
N SER A 64 -13.46 4.65 1.02
CA SER A 64 -14.01 3.72 0.04
C SER A 64 -13.11 3.66 -1.20
N GLY A 65 -12.55 2.49 -1.46
CA GLY A 65 -11.65 2.24 -2.59
C GLY A 65 -10.23 1.88 -2.16
N CYS A 66 -9.37 1.69 -3.15
CA CYS A 66 -7.95 1.44 -2.94
C CYS A 66 -7.16 2.75 -3.15
N TYR A 67 -6.17 2.99 -2.29
CA TYR A 67 -5.26 4.12 -2.41
C TYR A 67 -3.89 3.67 -2.89
N LEU A 68 -3.21 4.53 -3.64
CA LEU A 68 -1.82 4.31 -4.02
C LEU A 68 -0.95 4.25 -2.77
N LEU A 69 -0.09 3.24 -2.70
CA LEU A 69 0.83 3.04 -1.57
C LEU A 69 1.72 4.27 -1.32
N ASP A 70 2.07 5.00 -2.39
CA ASP A 70 2.85 6.25 -2.35
C ASP A 70 2.17 7.38 -1.55
N ARG A 71 0.84 7.40 -1.47
CA ARG A 71 0.06 8.39 -0.71
C ARG A 71 -0.22 7.96 0.74
N VAL A 72 0.27 6.80 1.15
CA VAL A 72 0.05 6.23 2.48
C VAL A 72 1.35 6.32 3.27
N HIS A 73 1.30 7.05 4.37
CA HIS A 73 2.41 7.22 5.30
C HIS A 73 2.10 6.43 6.57
N PRO A 74 2.60 5.19 6.69
CA PRO A 74 2.39 4.39 7.89
C PRO A 74 3.13 5.03 9.07
N PHE A 75 2.48 5.04 10.22
CA PHE A 75 3.17 5.31 11.47
C PHE A 75 3.70 3.98 11.98
N PRO A 76 4.98 3.90 12.39
CA PRO A 76 5.45 2.73 13.10
C PRO A 76 4.55 2.56 14.33
N ALA A 77 3.92 1.40 14.46
CA ALA A 77 3.31 1.01 15.72
C ALA A 77 4.46 0.98 16.72
N GLU A 78 4.53 2.00 17.57
CA GLU A 78 5.58 2.15 18.57
C GLU A 78 5.75 0.81 19.29
N ALA A 79 6.94 0.23 19.19
CA ALA A 79 7.23 -1.08 19.76
C ALA A 79 7.05 -1.00 21.28
N ALA A 80 5.87 -1.41 21.75
CA ALA A 80 5.59 -1.66 23.15
C ALA A 80 6.32 -2.92 23.64
#